data_AF-A0A919KAX2-F1
#
_entry.id   AF-A0A919KAX2-F1
#
_cell.length_a   1.000
_cell.length_b   1.000
_cell.length_c   1.000
_cell.angle_alpha   90.00
_cell.angle_beta   90.00
_cell.angle_gamma   90.00
#
_symmetry.space_group_name_H-M   'P 1'
#
loop_
_entity.id
_entity.type
_entity.pdbx_description
1 polymer ?
#
loop_
_entity_poly.entity_id
_entity_poly.type
_entity_poly.pdbx_seq_one_letter_code
_entity_poly.pdbx_strand_id
1 'polypeptide(L)'
;MCFTRQFRERHPFDAVACGEDTRLLWRSRSCRIMTLDYPAIMVATLHRHNSGRTVPKGARWQPVPVAEATAMLGAQVAAYRAAARCWRGRTATSPWW
;
A
#
# COMPACT_ATOMS: atom_id res chain seq x y z
N MET A 1 6.38 -2.90 -0.95
CA MET A 1 7.60 -3.69 -1.15
C MET A 1 8.64 -2.83 -1.85
N CYS A 2 9.92 -3.01 -1.53
CA CYS A 2 11.02 -2.29 -2.17
C CYS A 2 11.95 -3.29 -2.85
N PHE A 3 12.36 -2.99 -4.09
CA PHE A 3 13.28 -3.81 -4.86
C PHE A 3 14.53 -2.99 -5.19
N THR A 4 15.68 -3.65 -5.30
CA THR A 4 16.83 -2.99 -5.91
C THR A 4 16.53 -2.73 -7.38
N ARG A 5 17.06 -1.64 -7.93
CA ARG A 5 16.89 -1.30 -9.35
C ARG A 5 17.35 -2.47 -10.25
N GLN A 6 18.52 -3.03 -9.95
CA GLN A 6 19.09 -4.16 -10.70
C GLN A 6 18.19 -5.40 -10.69
N PHE A 7 17.53 -5.70 -9.55
CA PHE A 7 16.60 -6.82 -9.48
C PHE A 7 15.39 -6.59 -10.39
N ARG A 8 14.81 -5.38 -10.36
CA ARG A 8 13.65 -5.02 -11.20
C ARG A 8 13.99 -5.03 -12.69
N GLU A 9 15.17 -4.57 -13.08
CA GLU A 9 15.61 -4.58 -14.49
C GLU A 9 15.76 -6.00 -15.05
N ARG A 10 16.23 -6.95 -14.22
CA ARG A 10 16.36 -8.37 -14.61
C ARG A 10 15.05 -9.14 -14.54
N HIS A 11 14.08 -8.65 -13.77
CA HIS A 11 12.79 -9.30 -13.54
C HIS A 11 11.65 -8.27 -13.67
N PRO A 12 11.26 -7.88 -14.90
CA PRO A 12 10.24 -6.87 -15.13
C PRO A 12 8.85 -7.37 -14.76
N PHE A 13 7.97 -6.57 -14.16
CA PHE A 13 6.62 -6.99 -13.80
C PHE A 13 5.83 -7.53 -14.99
N ASP A 14 4.96 -8.51 -14.72
CA ASP A 14 3.99 -8.96 -15.71
C ASP A 14 2.93 -7.88 -15.95
N ALA A 15 2.47 -7.77 -17.20
CA ALA A 15 1.40 -6.86 -17.58
C ALA A 15 0.02 -7.39 -17.15
N VAL A 16 -0.20 -7.49 -15.84
CA VAL A 16 -1.43 -8.01 -15.22
C VAL A 16 -2.04 -6.96 -14.29
N ALA A 17 -3.35 -6.97 -14.16
CA ALA A 17 -4.07 -5.96 -13.38
C ALA A 17 -3.91 -6.11 -11.85
N CYS A 18 -3.53 -7.30 -11.37
CA CYS A 18 -3.38 -7.59 -9.95
C CYS A 18 -2.41 -8.76 -9.70
N GLY A 19 -1.65 -8.68 -8.61
CA GLY A 19 -0.77 -9.74 -8.12
C GLY A 19 0.56 -9.83 -8.87
N GLU A 20 0.94 -8.77 -9.58
CA GLU A 20 2.21 -8.64 -10.30
C GLU A 20 3.41 -8.74 -9.34
N ASP A 21 3.31 -8.14 -8.16
CA ASP A 21 4.34 -8.18 -7.11
C ASP A 21 4.57 -9.58 -6.57
N THR A 22 3.48 -10.30 -6.35
CA THR A 22 3.44 -11.67 -5.86
C THR A 22 4.06 -12.57 -6.91
N ARG A 23 3.56 -12.54 -8.15
CA ARG A 23 4.10 -13.34 -9.26
C ARG A 23 5.59 -13.12 -9.48
N LEU A 24 6.04 -11.86 -9.38
CA LEU A 24 7.46 -11.53 -9.45
C LEU A 24 8.27 -12.27 -8.39
N LEU A 25 7.83 -12.28 -7.13
CA LEU A 25 8.50 -13.01 -6.04
C LEU A 25 8.54 -14.52 -6.30
N TRP A 26 7.39 -15.12 -6.67
CA TRP A 26 7.28 -16.59 -6.81
C TRP A 26 8.11 -17.15 -7.97
N ARG A 27 8.27 -16.40 -9.06
CA ARG A 27 9.05 -16.87 -10.23
C ARG A 27 10.56 -16.61 -10.10
N SER A 28 10.97 -15.65 -9.27
CA SER A 28 12.38 -15.30 -9.08
C SER A 28 13.06 -16.33 -8.17
N ARG A 29 13.58 -17.40 -8.79
CA ARG A 29 14.24 -18.55 -8.13
C ARG A 29 15.39 -18.18 -7.15
N SER A 30 15.95 -16.98 -7.25
CA SER A 30 17.13 -16.55 -6.47
C SER A 30 16.94 -15.20 -5.76
N CYS A 31 15.71 -14.83 -5.39
CA CYS A 31 15.49 -13.60 -4.63
C CYS A 31 15.93 -13.75 -3.16
N ARG A 32 16.75 -12.82 -2.68
CA ARG A 32 17.02 -12.65 -1.24
C ARG A 32 16.00 -11.66 -0.69
N ILE A 33 15.20 -12.09 0.28
CA ILE A 33 14.16 -11.26 0.90
C ILE A 33 14.62 -10.90 2.30
N MET A 34 14.63 -9.61 2.61
CA MET A 34 14.85 -9.11 3.96
C MET A 34 13.50 -8.63 4.50
N THR A 35 13.02 -9.26 5.56
CA THR A 35 11.84 -8.80 6.29
C THR A 35 12.25 -7.69 7.24
N LEU A 36 11.58 -6.54 7.14
CA LEU A 36 11.76 -5.44 8.07
C LEU A 36 10.75 -5.60 9.19
N ASP A 37 11.21 -5.85 10.41
CA ASP A 37 10.37 -5.87 11.61
C ASP A 37 10.20 -4.45 12.16
N TYR A 38 9.71 -3.56 11.30
CA TYR A 38 9.44 -2.18 11.66
C TYR A 38 8.02 -1.84 11.20
N PRO A 39 7.03 -1.76 12.12
CA PRO A 39 5.64 -1.54 11.74
C PRO A 39 5.40 -0.12 11.19
N ALA A 40 6.29 0.83 11.48
CA ALA A 40 6.18 2.22 11.08
C ALA A 40 6.69 2.52 9.64
N ILE A 41 6.54 1.57 8.70
CA ILE A 41 7.05 1.72 7.32
C ILE A 41 6.01 2.31 6.37
N MET A 42 4.72 2.01 6.55
CA MET A 42 3.71 2.34 5.54
C MET A 42 2.32 2.59 6.15
N VAL A 43 1.67 3.65 5.68
CA VAL A 43 0.24 3.90 5.90
C VAL A 43 -0.45 3.88 4.53
N ALA A 44 -1.54 3.10 4.42
CA ALA A 44 -2.35 3.03 3.22
C ALA A 44 -3.79 3.50 3.49
N THR A 45 -4.42 4.08 2.46
CA THR A 45 -5.83 4.46 2.50
C THR A 45 -6.65 3.46 1.69
N LEU A 46 -7.79 3.01 2.22
CA LEU A 46 -8.76 2.19 1.48
C LEU A 46 -9.82 3.09 0.84
N HIS A 47 -10.13 2.87 -0.44
CA HIS A 47 -11.17 3.60 -1.20
C HIS A 47 -11.94 2.68 -2.17
N ARG A 48 -13.08 3.13 -2.74
CA ARG A 48 -13.90 2.31 -3.69
C ARG A 48 -13.12 1.84 -4.90
N HIS A 49 -12.15 2.64 -5.32
CA HIS A 49 -11.38 2.41 -6.54
C HIS A 49 -10.10 1.61 -6.28
N ASN A 50 -9.97 0.94 -5.12
CA ASN A 50 -8.92 -0.05 -4.94
C ASN A 50 -9.06 -1.11 -6.05
N SER A 51 -7.95 -1.57 -6.62
CA SER A 51 -7.93 -2.58 -7.69
C SER A 51 -8.67 -3.88 -7.32
N GLY A 52 -8.86 -4.14 -6.03
CA GLY A 52 -9.74 -5.16 -5.51
C GLY A 52 -10.48 -4.68 -4.25
N ARG A 53 -11.61 -5.32 -3.94
CA ARG A 53 -12.38 -5.04 -2.72
C ARG A 53 -11.57 -5.48 -1.50
N THR A 54 -10.96 -4.52 -0.80
CA THR A 54 -10.32 -4.78 0.49
C THR A 54 -11.36 -4.78 1.60
N VAL A 55 -11.55 -5.92 2.26
CA VAL A 55 -12.39 -6.03 3.46
C VAL A 55 -11.45 -6.16 4.66
N PRO A 56 -11.46 -5.22 5.63
CA PRO A 56 -10.57 -5.27 6.79
C PRO A 56 -11.07 -6.30 7.81
N LYS A 57 -10.94 -7.59 7.48
CA LYS A 57 -11.36 -8.74 8.28
C LYS A 57 -10.32 -9.86 8.22
N GLY A 58 -10.30 -10.70 9.24
CA GLY A 58 -9.47 -11.91 9.32
C GLY A 58 -8.23 -11.73 10.20
N ALA A 59 -7.50 -12.82 10.44
CA ALA A 59 -6.43 -12.88 11.46
C ALA A 59 -5.27 -11.88 11.24
N ARG A 60 -5.09 -11.37 10.02
CA ARG A 60 -4.05 -10.39 9.67
C ARG A 60 -4.50 -8.94 9.77
N TRP A 61 -5.78 -8.70 10.06
CA TRP A 61 -6.33 -7.36 10.28
C TRP A 61 -6.58 -7.17 11.76
N GLN A 62 -5.79 -6.29 12.38
CA GLN A 62 -5.96 -5.89 13.77
C GLN A 62 -6.31 -4.40 13.82
N PRO A 63 -7.29 -3.99 14.65
CA PRO A 63 -7.50 -2.59 14.90
C PRO A 63 -6.26 -1.99 15.56
N VAL A 64 -5.89 -0.78 15.14
CA VAL A 64 -4.81 0.00 15.76
C VAL A 64 -5.35 1.34 16.22
N PRO A 65 -4.84 1.93 17.31
CA PRO A 65 -5.22 3.26 17.73
C PRO A 65 -4.99 4.29 16.62
N VAL A 66 -5.97 5.16 16.39
CA VAL A 66 -5.87 6.24 15.38
C VAL A 66 -4.67 7.16 15.64
N ALA A 67 -4.29 7.32 16.91
CA ALA A 67 -3.14 8.11 17.32
C ALA A 67 -1.82 7.54 16.75
N GLU A 68 -1.66 6.22 16.69
CA GLU A 68 -0.45 5.58 16.13
C GLU A 68 -0.34 5.82 14.63
N ALA A 69 -1.42 5.60 13.88
CA ALA A 69 -1.46 5.90 12.44
C ALA A 69 -1.24 7.41 12.17
N THR A 70 -1.75 8.28 13.05
CA THR A 70 -1.57 9.73 12.96
C THR A 70 -0.11 10.13 13.22
N ALA A 71 0.53 9.52 14.22
CA ALA A 71 1.95 9.75 14.53
C ALA A 71 2.85 9.32 13.36
N MET A 72 2.55 8.19 12.72
CA MET A 72 3.26 7.73 11.52
C MET A 72 3.14 8.69 10.33
N LEU A 73 1.96 9.28 10.12
CA LEU A 73 1.72 10.23 9.03
C LEU A 73 2.33 11.62 9.30
N GLY A 74 2.52 12.00 10.56
CA GLY A 74 3.09 13.30 10.96
C GLY A 74 2.36 14.49 10.34
N ALA A 75 3.09 15.41 9.69
CA ALA A 75 2.51 16.59 9.06
C ALA A 75 1.50 16.26 7.92
N GLN A 76 1.55 15.05 7.36
CA GLN A 76 0.70 14.65 6.24
C GLN A 76 -0.71 14.21 6.65
N VAL A 77 -0.98 14.08 7.96
CA VAL A 77 -2.27 13.63 8.50
C VAL A 77 -3.46 14.40 7.90
N ALA A 78 -3.34 15.72 7.80
CA ALA A 78 -4.42 16.57 7.30
C ALA A 78 -4.79 16.23 5.85
N ALA A 79 -3.80 16.00 5.00
CA ALA A 79 -3.98 15.66 3.60
C ALA A 79 -4.66 14.28 3.43
N TYR A 80 -4.19 13.27 4.16
CA TYR A 80 -4.78 11.93 4.13
C TYR A 80 -6.22 11.92 4.65
N ARG A 81 -6.51 12.67 5.72
CA ARG A 81 -7.88 12.83 6.23
C ARG A 81 -8.79 13.56 5.25
N ALA A 82 -8.29 14.59 4.56
CA ALA A 82 -9.05 15.29 3.53
C ALA A 82 -9.40 14.35 2.36
N ALA A 83 -8.42 13.60 1.85
CA ALA A 83 -8.64 12.61 0.80
C ALA A 83 -9.70 11.57 1.20
N ALA A 84 -9.66 11.07 2.45
CA ALA A 84 -10.65 10.12 2.96
C ALA A 84 -12.07 10.72 3.11
N ARG A 85 -12.20 12.02 3.41
CA ARG A 85 -13.49 12.71 3.59
C ARG A 85 -14.12 13.17 2.28
N CYS A 86 -13.35 13.79 1.38
CA CYS A 86 -13.82 14.21 0.04
C CYS A 86 -14.30 13.03 -0.82
N TRP A 87 -14.08 11.82 -0.34
CA TRP A 87 -14.54 10.60 -0.98
C TRP A 87 -15.96 10.16 -0.53
N ARG A 88 -16.45 10.60 0.65
CA ARG A 88 -17.81 10.28 1.16
C ARG A 88 -18.93 11.09 0.49
N GLY A 89 -18.60 12.10 -0.30
CA GLY A 89 -19.51 12.83 -1.18
C GLY A 89 -18.70 13.31 -2.38
N ARG A 90 -19.12 12.99 -3.60
CA ARG A 90 -18.38 13.35 -4.82
C ARG A 90 -18.02 14.84 -4.84
N THR A 91 -16.72 15.15 -4.72
CA THR A 91 -15.89 15.97 -5.63
C THR A 91 -14.49 16.11 -5.01
N ALA A 92 -13.54 15.29 -5.42
CA ALA A 92 -12.13 15.64 -5.28
C ALA A 92 -11.37 15.11 -6.48
N THR A 93 -11.03 16.03 -7.38
CA THR A 93 -9.78 16.00 -8.13
C THR A 93 -8.65 16.01 -7.10
N SER A 94 -8.21 14.83 -6.66
CA SER A 94 -6.93 14.74 -5.99
C SER A 94 -5.85 14.85 -7.06
N PRO A 95 -4.78 15.63 -6.84
CA PRO A 95 -3.71 15.80 -7.82
C PRO A 95 -2.80 14.57 -7.97
N TRP A 96 -3.20 13.42 -7.42
CA TRP A 96 -2.39 12.21 -7.31
C TRP A 96 -2.89 11.05 -8.19
N TRP A 97 -3.73 11.34 -9.18
CA TRP A 97 -4.12 10.41 -10.24
C TRP A 97 -4.42 11.15 -11.54
#